data_AF-A0A4U0UYD4-F1
#
_entry.id   AF-A0A4U0UYD4-F1
#
_cell.length_a   1.000
_cell.length_b   1.000
_cell.length_c   1.000
_cell.angle_alpha   90.00
_cell.angle_beta   90.00
_cell.angle_gamma   90.00
#
_symmetry.space_group_name_H-M   'P 1'
#
loop_
_entity.id
_entity.type
_entity.pdbx_description
1 polymer ?
#
loop_
_entity_poly.entity_id
_entity_poly.type
_entity_poly.pdbx_seq_one_letter_code
_entity_poly.pdbx_strand_id
1 'polypeptide(L)'
;MASTIEGFQQLAEGLIGFAQSLFQDVRARGPQAIYYRIRDFDIRDVDITNLQLSLIMLITVATGFASMVILANLRPEQVAPGPSKENRALGAGSVAQEKEGAPPIPPPTQVVSLRVYPIKSCRGFEVEHTRLKKSGLLLDRNWMFVDKADNKFMTIRSDASMTLIDTNIIEGTGEFKGAQMLEVSIHGTDGSVIIPAFPTAKWLEANTKLSTVEIWEAETDGYEYGPEINKIFCDYFNKDVALVYKGPTARNVAVNGRSELYGKETPHMFADVMSLQVASEASIKDLNKHLEARAKEDPTITALTIERFRPNIIVRGRDSHPWEEDTWKRIRLTTTIAAEEALYRVDLDVVARCARCQVPNVNPNTAEKHPHQPWDELMKFRRVDKGGVAKYKPCFGMLCVPKNEGKIQVGAVLEVLETTDKHLYNTAKFKDL
;
A
#
# COMPACT_ATOMS: atom_id res chain seq x y z
N MET A 1 34.75 16.78 40.87
CA MET A 1 34.15 15.53 40.36
C MET A 1 33.62 14.65 41.49
N ALA A 2 34.38 14.34 42.54
CA ALA A 2 33.88 13.55 43.67
C ALA A 2 32.69 14.21 44.41
N SER A 3 32.77 15.51 44.71
CA SER A 3 31.67 16.27 45.35
C SER A 3 30.38 16.38 44.51
N THR A 4 30.50 16.23 43.20
CA THR A 4 29.39 16.33 42.24
C THR A 4 28.61 15.01 42.16
N ILE A 5 29.30 13.89 42.39
CA ILE A 5 28.71 12.54 42.40
C ILE A 5 28.00 12.29 43.73
N GLU A 6 28.59 12.71 44.86
CA GLU A 6 27.95 12.61 46.18
C GLU A 6 26.65 13.43 46.26
N GLY A 7 26.63 14.64 45.69
CA GLY A 7 25.41 15.43 45.59
C GLY A 7 24.33 14.79 44.70
N PHE A 8 24.73 14.08 43.64
CA PHE A 8 23.80 13.37 42.77
C PHE A 8 23.24 12.11 43.44
N GLN A 9 24.04 11.39 44.22
CA GLN A 9 23.60 10.23 44.99
C GLN A 9 22.63 10.63 46.12
N GLN A 10 22.94 11.69 46.89
CA GLN A 10 22.02 12.18 47.93
C GLN A 10 20.69 12.67 47.36
N LEU A 11 20.70 13.33 46.20
CA LEU A 11 19.47 13.78 45.55
C LEU A 11 18.65 12.61 44.98
N ALA A 12 19.32 11.61 44.40
CA ALA A 12 18.67 10.41 43.87
C ALA A 12 18.06 9.56 44.99
N GLU A 13 18.76 9.38 46.11
CA GLU A 13 18.24 8.69 47.29
C GLU A 13 17.06 9.45 47.92
N GLY A 14 17.12 10.79 47.97
CA GLY A 14 16.02 11.64 48.42
C GLY A 14 14.78 11.54 47.53
N LEU A 15 14.95 11.55 46.20
CA LEU A 15 13.86 11.42 45.23
C LEU A 15 13.26 10.01 45.22
N ILE A 16 14.09 8.97 45.35
CA ILE A 16 13.63 7.58 45.45
C ILE A 16 12.88 7.36 46.77
N GLY A 17 13.40 7.88 47.89
CA GLY A 17 12.73 7.82 49.18
C GLY A 17 11.39 8.56 49.17
N PHE A 18 11.34 9.74 48.55
CA PHE A 18 10.10 10.50 48.36
C PHE A 18 9.09 9.71 47.51
N ALA A 19 9.52 9.17 46.36
CA ALA A 19 8.68 8.39 45.46
C ALA A 19 8.16 7.10 46.11
N GLN A 20 8.99 6.42 46.90
CA GLN A 20 8.60 5.24 47.68
C GLN A 20 7.59 5.59 48.78
N SER A 21 7.76 6.72 49.48
CA SER A 21 6.78 7.19 50.46
C SER A 21 5.45 7.60 49.80
N LEU A 22 5.52 8.21 48.61
CA LEU A 22 4.34 8.61 47.83
C LEU A 22 3.56 7.38 47.36
N PHE A 23 4.27 6.33 46.91
CA PHE A 23 3.66 5.06 46.52
C PHE A 23 3.03 4.31 47.71
N GLN A 24 3.69 4.33 48.88
CA GLN A 24 3.15 3.77 50.12
C GLN A 24 1.88 4.53 50.56
N ASP A 25 1.89 5.87 50.51
CA ASP A 25 0.74 6.72 50.86
C ASP A 25 -0.45 6.55 49.90
N VAL A 26 -0.20 6.42 48.59
CA VAL A 26 -1.24 6.12 47.57
C VAL A 26 -1.92 4.79 47.87
N ARG A 27 -1.13 3.77 48.26
CA ARG A 27 -1.62 2.43 48.54
C ARG A 27 -2.42 2.34 49.84
N ALA A 28 -2.12 3.22 50.81
CA ALA A 28 -2.76 3.21 52.14
C ALA A 28 -3.93 4.18 52.32
N ARG A 29 -3.93 5.34 51.63
CA ARG A 29 -4.86 6.48 51.95
C ARG A 29 -5.61 7.04 50.74
N GLY A 30 -5.36 6.53 49.54
CA GLY A 30 -6.05 6.94 48.32
C GLY A 30 -5.56 8.29 47.73
N PRO A 31 -6.00 8.64 46.50
CA PRO A 31 -5.39 9.70 45.67
C PRO A 31 -5.51 11.13 46.25
N GLN A 32 -6.50 11.38 47.10
CA GLN A 32 -6.83 12.70 47.63
C GLN A 32 -5.78 13.23 48.63
N ALA A 33 -4.99 12.35 49.25
CA ALA A 33 -3.92 12.76 50.16
C ALA A 33 -2.75 13.47 49.44
N ILE A 34 -2.53 13.17 48.15
CA ILE A 34 -1.47 13.81 47.34
C ILE A 34 -1.80 15.28 47.05
N TYR A 35 -3.09 15.58 46.85
CA TYR A 35 -3.55 16.91 46.47
C TYR A 35 -3.15 17.99 47.50
N TYR A 36 -3.30 17.71 48.79
CA TYR A 36 -2.96 18.68 49.85
C TYR A 36 -1.45 18.86 50.03
N ARG A 37 -0.65 17.80 49.83
CA ARG A 37 0.81 17.89 49.97
C ARG A 37 1.47 18.62 48.79
N ILE A 38 0.90 18.54 47.58
CA ILE A 38 1.34 19.32 46.41
C ILE A 38 0.88 20.78 46.52
N ARG A 39 -0.33 21.03 47.03
CA ARG A 39 -0.87 22.38 47.20
C ARG A 39 -0.02 23.25 48.14
N ASP A 40 0.53 22.66 49.19
CA ASP A 40 1.26 23.38 50.23
C ASP A 40 2.80 23.38 49.98
N PHE A 41 3.27 22.95 48.80
CA PHE A 41 4.67 22.95 48.41
C PHE A 41 5.08 24.31 47.81
N ASP A 42 5.92 25.07 48.52
CA ASP A 42 6.47 26.34 48.03
C ASP A 42 7.80 26.13 47.31
N ILE A 43 7.82 26.43 46.01
CA ILE A 43 9.00 26.26 45.17
C ILE A 43 10.16 27.19 45.56
N ARG A 44 9.90 28.22 46.38
CA ARG A 44 10.92 29.17 46.88
C ARG A 44 11.81 28.60 47.98
N ASP A 45 11.43 27.47 48.57
CA ASP A 45 12.25 26.76 49.57
C ASP A 45 13.33 25.86 48.92
N VAL A 46 13.43 25.86 47.59
CA VAL A 46 14.42 25.08 46.83
C VAL A 46 15.61 25.99 46.46
N ASP A 47 16.77 25.75 47.08
CA ASP A 47 18.00 26.47 46.73
C ASP A 47 18.51 26.04 45.34
N ILE A 48 18.35 26.94 44.36
CA ILE A 48 18.62 26.73 42.93
C ILE A 48 19.94 27.36 42.46
N THR A 49 20.81 27.78 43.38
CA THR A 49 22.02 28.55 43.04
C THR A 49 23.10 27.79 42.25
N ASN A 50 22.99 26.47 42.03
CA ASN A 50 24.01 25.67 41.32
C ASN A 50 23.46 24.62 40.31
N LEU A 51 22.28 24.83 39.73
CA LEU A 51 21.76 23.89 38.70
C LEU A 51 22.28 24.20 37.28
N GLN A 52 22.99 23.25 36.67
CA GLN A 52 23.32 23.32 35.23
C GLN A 52 22.05 23.21 34.37
N LEU A 53 22.00 23.96 33.25
CA LEU A 53 20.86 24.03 32.33
C LEU A 53 20.30 22.67 31.89
N SER A 54 21.15 21.65 31.78
CA SER A 54 20.77 20.27 31.45
C SER A 54 19.87 19.63 32.51
N LEU A 55 20.07 19.94 33.79
CA LEU A 55 19.28 19.41 34.90
C LEU A 55 17.92 20.11 34.99
N ILE A 56 17.86 21.41 34.69
CA ILE A 56 16.60 22.17 34.58
C ILE A 56 15.74 21.58 33.46
N MET A 57 16.34 21.26 32.31
CA MET A 57 15.59 20.65 31.21
C MET A 57 15.04 19.26 31.59
N LEU A 58 15.83 18.44 32.28
CA LEU A 58 15.42 17.10 32.71
C LEU A 58 14.27 17.16 33.74
N ILE A 59 14.36 18.06 34.72
CA ILE A 59 13.30 18.28 35.72
C ILE A 59 12.03 18.78 35.03
N THR A 60 12.14 19.68 34.05
CA THR A 60 10.98 20.23 33.32
C THR A 60 10.25 19.15 32.52
N VAL A 61 11.00 18.26 31.86
CA VAL A 61 10.42 17.13 31.11
C VAL A 61 9.78 16.10 32.07
N ALA A 62 10.45 15.77 33.17
CA ALA A 62 9.95 14.80 34.16
C ALA A 62 8.69 15.31 34.89
N THR A 63 8.67 16.59 35.28
CA THR A 63 7.51 17.24 35.90
C THR A 63 6.35 17.41 34.91
N GLY A 64 6.63 17.71 33.65
CA GLY A 64 5.62 17.74 32.59
C GLY A 64 4.97 16.37 32.38
N PHE A 65 5.77 15.30 32.34
CA PHE A 65 5.27 13.94 32.17
C PHE A 65 4.48 13.45 33.40
N ALA A 66 4.99 13.69 34.60
CA ALA A 66 4.28 13.35 35.84
C ALA A 66 2.96 14.12 35.96
N SER A 67 2.93 15.40 35.56
CA SER A 67 1.71 16.21 35.56
C SER A 67 0.68 15.68 34.56
N MET A 68 1.09 15.24 33.37
CA MET A 68 0.18 14.61 32.40
C MET A 68 -0.43 13.31 32.93
N VAL A 69 0.37 12.46 33.57
CA VAL A 69 -0.09 11.18 34.14
C VAL A 69 -1.06 11.42 35.30
N ILE A 70 -0.77 12.40 36.16
CA ILE A 70 -1.67 12.79 37.27
C ILE A 70 -2.97 13.40 36.72
N LEU A 71 -2.90 14.26 35.70
CA LEU A 71 -4.08 14.84 35.03
C LEU A 71 -4.94 13.80 34.31
N ALA A 72 -4.32 12.74 33.75
CA ALA A 72 -5.05 11.64 33.12
C ALA A 72 -5.79 10.77 34.15
N ASN A 73 -5.20 10.58 35.35
CA ASN A 73 -5.76 9.73 36.40
C ASN A 73 -6.70 10.45 37.38
N LEU A 74 -6.73 11.79 37.40
CA LEU A 74 -7.66 12.59 38.20
C LEU A 74 -8.96 12.94 37.47
N ARG A 75 -9.08 12.62 36.17
CA ARG A 75 -10.33 12.83 35.42
C ARG A 75 -11.28 11.67 35.75
N PRO A 76 -12.47 11.92 36.35
CA PRO A 76 -13.50 10.89 36.41
C PRO A 76 -13.85 10.48 34.97
N GLU A 77 -14.17 9.21 34.78
CA GLU A 77 -14.59 8.65 33.49
C GLU A 77 -15.85 9.42 33.01
N GLN A 78 -15.63 10.45 32.21
CA GLN A 78 -16.69 11.25 31.61
C GLN A 78 -16.99 10.68 30.23
N VAL A 79 -18.28 10.40 30.00
CA VAL A 79 -18.84 10.20 28.67
C VAL A 79 -18.35 11.35 27.78
N ALA A 80 -17.70 11.00 26.67
CA ALA A 80 -17.05 11.95 25.78
C ALA A 80 -18.03 13.07 25.37
N PRO A 81 -17.65 14.35 25.48
CA PRO A 81 -18.49 15.44 25.01
C PRO A 81 -18.61 15.36 23.48
N GLY A 82 -19.84 15.54 22.97
CA GLY A 82 -20.10 15.63 21.54
C GLY A 82 -19.28 16.73 20.86
N PRO A 83 -19.08 16.66 19.53
CA PRO A 83 -18.10 17.48 18.82
C PRO A 83 -18.44 18.98 18.90
N SER A 84 -17.53 19.77 19.49
CA SER A 84 -17.57 21.23 19.45
C SER A 84 -16.90 21.76 18.17
N LYS A 85 -17.41 22.90 17.68
CA LYS A 85 -17.19 23.43 16.31
C LYS A 85 -15.80 24.01 16.00
N GLU A 86 -14.81 23.95 16.90
CA GLU A 86 -13.58 24.76 16.76
C GLU A 86 -12.25 24.01 16.62
N ASN A 87 -12.24 22.68 16.54
CA ASN A 87 -11.04 21.92 16.12
C ASN A 87 -11.11 21.53 14.63
N ARG A 88 -10.88 22.49 13.74
CA ARG A 88 -10.69 22.27 12.29
C ARG A 88 -9.21 22.34 11.91
N ALA A 89 -8.44 21.32 12.28
CA ALA A 89 -7.19 20.98 11.62
C ALA A 89 -6.91 19.48 11.89
N LEU A 90 -6.77 18.69 10.81
CA LEU A 90 -6.65 17.22 10.76
C LEU A 90 -7.96 16.45 11.04
N GLY A 91 -8.63 16.01 9.96
CA GLY A 91 -9.61 14.91 10.04
C GLY A 91 -11.09 15.26 9.99
N ALA A 92 -11.51 16.34 9.32
CA ALA A 92 -12.92 16.54 8.99
C ALA A 92 -13.26 15.82 7.66
N GLY A 93 -13.69 14.56 7.73
CA GLY A 93 -14.22 13.83 6.57
C GLY A 93 -14.22 12.32 6.72
N SER A 94 -15.09 11.75 7.56
CA SER A 94 -15.15 10.29 7.71
C SER A 94 -16.50 9.75 8.15
N VAL A 95 -17.56 10.19 7.49
CA VAL A 95 -18.81 9.45 7.48
C VAL A 95 -19.10 9.12 6.02
N ALA A 96 -19.58 7.92 5.75
CA ALA A 96 -20.02 7.55 4.41
C ALA A 96 -21.08 8.56 3.93
N GLN A 97 -20.95 9.04 2.70
CA GLN A 97 -21.80 10.09 2.16
C GLN A 97 -22.75 9.48 1.15
N GLU A 98 -23.99 9.26 1.56
CA GLU A 98 -25.07 8.97 0.62
C GLU A 98 -25.38 10.23 -0.18
N LYS A 99 -25.35 10.10 -1.51
CA LYS A 99 -25.78 11.15 -2.43
C LYS A 99 -27.07 10.71 -3.09
N GLU A 100 -28.02 11.63 -3.19
CA GLU A 100 -29.27 11.39 -3.90
C GLU A 100 -28.99 10.94 -5.34
N GLY A 101 -29.59 9.82 -5.74
CA GLY A 101 -29.42 9.21 -7.06
C GLY A 101 -28.13 8.39 -7.26
N ALA A 102 -27.24 8.28 -6.26
CA ALA A 102 -26.11 7.37 -6.32
C ALA A 102 -26.50 5.92 -5.93
N PRO A 103 -25.75 4.90 -6.37
CA PRO A 103 -25.93 3.53 -5.90
C PRO A 103 -25.82 3.44 -4.36
N PRO A 104 -26.51 2.49 -3.70
CA PRO A 104 -26.43 2.34 -2.25
C PRO A 104 -25.01 1.99 -1.81
N ILE A 105 -24.60 2.48 -0.64
CA ILE A 105 -23.32 2.10 -0.03
C ILE A 105 -23.44 0.66 0.48
N PRO A 106 -22.55 -0.26 0.03
CA PRO A 106 -22.58 -1.63 0.51
C PRO A 106 -22.03 -1.74 1.95
N PRO A 107 -22.36 -2.84 2.66
CA PRO A 107 -21.74 -3.09 3.96
C PRO A 107 -20.22 -3.30 3.80
N PRO A 108 -19.43 -3.13 4.87
CA PRO A 108 -17.99 -3.35 4.83
C PRO A 108 -17.63 -4.76 4.36
N THR A 109 -16.51 -4.87 3.65
CA THR A 109 -15.88 -6.15 3.25
C THR A 109 -14.49 -6.25 3.87
N GLN A 110 -13.78 -7.35 3.63
CA GLN A 110 -12.40 -7.54 4.08
C GLN A 110 -11.45 -7.74 2.91
N VAL A 111 -10.23 -7.26 3.08
CA VAL A 111 -9.07 -7.65 2.27
C VAL A 111 -8.72 -9.10 2.57
N VAL A 112 -8.68 -9.94 1.54
CA VAL A 112 -8.41 -11.37 1.65
C VAL A 112 -7.06 -11.77 1.05
N SER A 113 -6.52 -10.96 0.15
CA SER A 113 -5.17 -11.15 -0.39
C SER A 113 -4.59 -9.81 -0.83
N LEU A 114 -3.29 -9.65 -0.66
CA LEU A 114 -2.51 -8.54 -1.17
C LEU A 114 -1.41 -9.08 -2.08
N ARG A 115 -1.28 -8.52 -3.27
CA ARG A 115 -0.29 -8.95 -4.26
C ARG A 115 0.58 -7.80 -4.73
N VAL A 116 1.87 -8.07 -4.78
CA VAL A 116 2.90 -7.16 -5.30
C VAL A 116 3.52 -7.81 -6.53
N TYR A 117 3.71 -7.02 -7.59
CA TYR A 117 4.34 -7.44 -8.83
C TYR A 117 5.58 -6.57 -9.08
N PRO A 118 6.74 -6.91 -8.50
CA PRO A 118 7.92 -6.06 -8.54
C PRO A 118 8.37 -5.72 -9.96
N ILE A 119 8.36 -6.72 -10.83
CA ILE A 119 8.73 -6.57 -12.23
C ILE A 119 7.46 -6.52 -13.08
N LYS A 120 7.36 -5.48 -13.92
CA LYS A 120 6.31 -5.36 -14.93
C LYS A 120 6.19 -6.66 -15.72
N SER A 121 4.95 -7.14 -15.86
CA SER A 121 4.62 -8.33 -16.66
C SER A 121 5.11 -9.68 -16.13
N CYS A 122 5.94 -9.71 -15.08
CA CYS A 122 6.35 -10.96 -14.44
C CYS A 122 5.36 -11.39 -13.36
N ARG A 123 5.53 -12.60 -12.82
CA ARG A 123 4.70 -13.10 -11.73
C ARG A 123 4.97 -12.29 -10.46
N GLY A 124 3.91 -12.08 -9.69
CA GLY A 124 3.98 -11.42 -8.38
C GLY A 124 3.66 -12.40 -7.27
N PHE A 125 3.98 -12.01 -6.04
CA PHE A 125 3.77 -12.83 -4.85
C PHE A 125 2.75 -12.19 -3.90
N GLU A 126 2.26 -12.99 -2.97
CA GLU A 126 1.33 -12.55 -1.92
C GLU A 126 2.09 -12.08 -0.68
N VAL A 127 1.54 -11.08 0.00
CA VAL A 127 2.08 -10.54 1.24
C VAL A 127 0.98 -10.40 2.29
N GLU A 128 1.32 -10.69 3.54
CA GLU A 128 0.38 -10.48 4.66
C GLU A 128 0.18 -8.99 4.95
N HIS A 129 1.24 -8.20 4.78
CA HIS A 129 1.20 -6.76 4.98
C HIS A 129 2.17 -6.03 4.06
N THR A 130 1.86 -4.79 3.72
CA THR A 130 2.78 -3.90 2.99
C THR A 130 2.50 -2.44 3.33
N ARG A 131 3.31 -1.54 2.77
CA ARG A 131 3.10 -0.11 2.86
C ARG A 131 2.51 0.40 1.55
N LEU A 132 1.39 1.10 1.67
CA LEU A 132 0.85 1.89 0.58
C LEU A 132 1.62 3.21 0.46
N LYS A 133 2.14 3.49 -0.73
CA LYS A 133 2.77 4.75 -1.14
C LYS A 133 1.84 5.50 -2.08
N LYS A 134 2.09 6.79 -2.31
CA LYS A 134 1.39 7.54 -3.37
C LYS A 134 1.51 6.88 -4.75
N SER A 135 2.62 6.19 -4.99
CA SER A 135 2.93 5.50 -6.25
C SER A 135 2.43 4.06 -6.34
N GLY A 136 1.66 3.55 -5.36
CA GLY A 136 1.18 2.16 -5.32
C GLY A 136 1.62 1.40 -4.07
N LEU A 137 1.46 0.07 -4.08
CA LEU A 137 2.06 -0.78 -3.04
C LEU A 137 3.59 -0.71 -3.12
N LEU A 138 4.27 -0.83 -1.98
CA LEU A 138 5.73 -0.87 -1.93
C LEU A 138 6.27 -1.98 -2.85
N LEU A 139 7.33 -1.67 -3.60
CA LEU A 139 7.97 -2.51 -4.63
C LEU A 139 7.18 -2.74 -5.92
N ASP A 140 5.90 -2.36 -5.99
CA ASP A 140 5.05 -2.70 -7.12
C ASP A 140 5.48 -2.00 -8.42
N ARG A 141 5.84 -2.81 -9.43
CA ARG A 141 6.33 -2.38 -10.75
C ARG A 141 7.52 -1.42 -10.69
N ASN A 142 8.40 -1.59 -9.71
CA ASN A 142 9.66 -0.87 -9.62
C ASN A 142 10.66 -1.27 -10.72
N TRP A 143 10.50 -2.47 -11.28
CA TRP A 143 11.34 -2.99 -12.36
C TRP A 143 10.54 -3.30 -13.62
N MET A 144 11.26 -3.43 -14.72
CA MET A 144 10.73 -3.77 -16.03
C MET A 144 11.82 -4.42 -16.88
N PHE A 145 11.46 -5.34 -17.77
CA PHE A 145 12.37 -5.76 -18.84
C PHE A 145 12.21 -4.85 -20.04
N VAL A 146 13.32 -4.50 -20.68
CA VAL A 146 13.36 -3.82 -21.98
C VAL A 146 14.05 -4.70 -23.01
N ASP A 147 13.57 -4.63 -24.25
CA ASP A 147 14.27 -5.14 -25.42
C ASP A 147 15.43 -4.21 -25.77
N LYS A 148 16.65 -4.73 -25.90
CA LYS A 148 17.81 -3.89 -26.22
C LYS A 148 17.85 -3.42 -27.67
N ALA A 149 17.07 -4.02 -28.57
CA ALA A 149 16.99 -3.60 -29.96
C ALA A 149 16.42 -2.18 -30.11
N ASP A 150 15.46 -1.79 -29.26
CA ASP A 150 14.78 -0.50 -29.32
C ASP A 150 14.59 0.19 -27.94
N ASN A 151 15.08 -0.41 -26.86
CA ASN A 151 14.89 0.00 -25.46
C ASN A 151 13.42 0.12 -25.04
N LYS A 152 12.51 -0.62 -25.69
CA LYS A 152 11.09 -0.65 -25.33
C LYS A 152 10.80 -1.74 -24.32
N PHE A 153 9.87 -1.41 -23.44
CA PHE A 153 9.35 -2.35 -22.45
C PHE A 153 8.79 -3.65 -23.05
N MET A 154 9.05 -4.77 -22.37
CA MET A 154 8.45 -6.07 -22.66
C MET A 154 7.16 -6.28 -21.87
N THR A 155 6.23 -7.04 -22.46
CA THR A 155 4.96 -7.38 -21.78
C THR A 155 4.48 -8.79 -22.04
N ILE A 156 3.57 -9.28 -21.19
CA ILE A 156 2.85 -10.54 -21.42
C ILE A 156 2.18 -10.59 -22.81
N ARG A 157 1.84 -9.43 -23.40
CA ARG A 157 1.22 -9.38 -24.74
C ARG A 157 2.19 -9.72 -25.86
N SER A 158 3.46 -9.30 -25.71
CA SER A 158 4.53 -9.58 -26.67
C SER A 158 5.20 -10.91 -26.37
N ASP A 159 5.32 -11.28 -25.10
CA ASP A 159 5.94 -12.52 -24.65
C ASP A 159 5.27 -13.04 -23.37
N ALA A 160 4.49 -14.12 -23.50
CA ALA A 160 3.76 -14.71 -22.39
C ALA A 160 4.67 -15.44 -21.38
N SER A 161 5.88 -15.83 -21.80
CA SER A 161 6.85 -16.54 -20.97
C SER A 161 7.31 -15.70 -19.77
N MET A 162 7.12 -14.37 -19.81
CA MET A 162 7.34 -13.49 -18.64
C MET A 162 6.52 -13.93 -17.42
N THR A 163 5.37 -14.59 -17.60
CA THR A 163 4.56 -15.10 -16.48
C THR A 163 5.25 -16.22 -15.70
N LEU A 164 6.27 -16.84 -16.27
CA LEU A 164 7.11 -17.88 -15.65
C LEU A 164 8.36 -17.29 -14.97
N ILE A 165 8.50 -15.97 -14.95
CA ILE A 165 9.51 -15.31 -14.13
C ILE A 165 8.87 -15.01 -12.78
N ASP A 166 9.28 -15.79 -11.79
CA ASP A 166 8.84 -15.68 -10.41
C ASP A 166 9.63 -14.59 -9.68
N THR A 167 8.99 -13.91 -8.73
CA THR A 167 9.63 -12.91 -7.89
C THR A 167 9.30 -13.19 -6.44
N ASN A 168 10.26 -12.96 -5.55
CA ASN A 168 10.06 -13.10 -4.11
C ASN A 168 11.00 -12.19 -3.31
N ILE A 169 10.67 -11.92 -2.05
CA ILE A 169 11.56 -11.20 -1.14
C ILE A 169 12.20 -12.18 -0.17
N ILE A 170 13.54 -12.14 -0.12
CA ILE A 170 14.36 -12.98 0.74
C ILE A 170 15.26 -12.12 1.64
N GLU A 171 15.72 -12.69 2.75
CA GLU A 171 16.74 -12.05 3.58
C GLU A 171 18.11 -12.16 2.90
N GLY A 172 18.83 -11.03 2.84
CA GLY A 172 20.18 -11.01 2.30
C GLY A 172 21.18 -11.76 3.18
N THR A 173 22.22 -12.28 2.54
CA THR A 173 23.32 -13.01 3.18
C THR A 173 24.64 -12.27 3.01
N GLY A 174 25.67 -12.64 3.77
CA GLY A 174 27.01 -12.05 3.63
C GLY A 174 26.98 -10.53 3.87
N GLU A 175 27.44 -9.75 2.90
CA GLU A 175 27.44 -8.28 2.97
C GLU A 175 26.04 -7.65 2.97
N PHE A 176 25.02 -8.40 2.49
CA PHE A 176 23.62 -7.97 2.48
C PHE A 176 22.84 -8.46 3.71
N LYS A 177 23.51 -8.98 4.75
CA LYS A 177 22.84 -9.49 5.95
C LYS A 177 21.94 -8.42 6.58
N GLY A 178 20.67 -8.78 6.79
CA GLY A 178 19.64 -7.89 7.33
C GLY A 178 19.00 -6.95 6.30
N ALA A 179 19.43 -6.98 5.03
CA ALA A 179 18.74 -6.31 3.93
C ALA A 179 17.66 -7.23 3.32
N GLN A 180 16.65 -6.63 2.71
CA GLN A 180 15.68 -7.35 1.87
C GLN A 180 16.18 -7.39 0.43
N MET A 181 16.22 -8.58 -0.14
CA MET A 181 16.63 -8.83 -1.52
C MET A 181 15.44 -9.28 -2.34
N LEU A 182 15.40 -8.88 -3.61
CA LEU A 182 14.49 -9.40 -4.62
C LEU A 182 15.17 -10.59 -5.29
N GLU A 183 14.61 -11.77 -5.09
CA GLU A 183 14.92 -12.96 -5.89
C GLU A 183 14.05 -12.93 -7.14
N VAL A 184 14.68 -13.16 -8.29
CA VAL A 184 14.03 -13.28 -9.59
C VAL A 184 14.45 -14.62 -10.18
N SER A 185 13.53 -15.56 -10.26
CA SER A 185 13.79 -16.94 -10.69
C SER A 185 12.96 -17.30 -11.91
N ILE A 186 13.45 -18.26 -12.69
CA ILE A 186 12.80 -18.74 -13.90
C ILE A 186 12.19 -20.11 -13.60
N HIS A 187 10.87 -20.17 -13.68
CA HIS A 187 10.07 -21.36 -13.36
C HIS A 187 10.58 -22.61 -14.11
N GLY A 188 10.69 -23.73 -13.40
CA GLY A 188 11.13 -25.00 -13.98
C GLY A 188 12.64 -25.06 -14.30
N THR A 189 13.44 -24.10 -13.80
CA THR A 189 14.90 -24.09 -13.94
C THR A 189 15.57 -23.75 -12.60
N ASP A 190 16.88 -24.00 -12.49
CA ASP A 190 17.70 -23.52 -11.36
C ASP A 190 18.16 -22.06 -11.53
N GLY A 191 17.64 -21.38 -12.56
CA GLY A 191 18.05 -20.04 -12.93
C GLY A 191 17.45 -18.97 -12.01
N SER A 192 18.30 -18.25 -11.29
CA SER A 192 17.88 -17.13 -10.44
C SER A 192 18.93 -16.03 -10.36
N VAL A 193 18.48 -14.78 -10.18
CA VAL A 193 19.32 -13.66 -9.76
C VAL A 193 18.77 -13.06 -8.46
N ILE A 194 19.67 -12.54 -7.64
CA ILE A 194 19.34 -11.88 -6.38
C ILE A 194 19.88 -10.46 -6.43
N ILE A 195 19.00 -9.48 -6.31
CA ILE A 195 19.34 -8.05 -6.35
C ILE A 195 18.73 -7.34 -5.13
N PRO A 196 19.31 -6.22 -4.65
CA PRO A 196 18.69 -5.49 -3.54
C PRO A 196 17.27 -5.05 -3.87
N ALA A 197 16.30 -5.32 -2.99
CA ALA A 197 14.93 -4.85 -3.18
C ALA A 197 14.80 -3.33 -2.96
N PHE A 198 15.73 -2.76 -2.17
CA PHE A 198 15.82 -1.33 -1.88
C PHE A 198 17.25 -0.84 -2.14
N PRO A 199 17.69 -0.79 -3.42
CA PRO A 199 19.05 -0.41 -3.74
C PRO A 199 19.31 1.06 -3.37
N THR A 200 20.47 1.34 -2.79
CA THR A 200 20.90 2.71 -2.50
C THR A 200 21.39 3.40 -3.77
N ALA A 201 21.41 4.74 -3.80
CA ALA A 201 21.96 5.48 -4.95
C ALA A 201 23.41 5.06 -5.27
N LYS A 202 24.24 4.88 -4.23
CA LYS A 202 25.63 4.40 -4.38
C LYS A 202 25.70 3.00 -4.98
N TRP A 203 24.80 2.09 -4.55
CA TRP A 203 24.75 0.75 -5.10
C TRP A 203 24.34 0.78 -6.58
N LEU A 204 23.34 1.59 -6.94
CA LEU A 204 22.91 1.76 -8.32
C LEU A 204 24.03 2.32 -9.20
N GLU A 205 24.72 3.37 -8.76
CA GLU A 205 25.84 3.95 -9.50
C GLU A 205 26.96 2.94 -9.78
N ALA A 206 27.23 2.03 -8.83
CA ALA A 206 28.28 1.03 -8.96
C ALA A 206 27.89 -0.21 -9.78
N ASN A 207 26.59 -0.55 -9.86
CA ASN A 207 26.12 -1.83 -10.42
C ASN A 207 25.16 -1.68 -11.61
N THR A 208 24.83 -0.45 -12.00
CA THR A 208 23.87 -0.18 -13.07
C THR A 208 24.30 1.04 -13.88
N LYS A 209 23.71 1.20 -15.06
CA LYS A 209 23.85 2.40 -15.89
C LYS A 209 22.50 3.07 -16.03
N LEU A 210 22.44 4.38 -15.83
CA LEU A 210 21.21 5.13 -16.13
C LEU A 210 21.03 5.23 -17.65
N SER A 211 19.91 4.69 -18.14
CA SER A 211 19.56 4.63 -19.57
C SER A 211 18.17 5.23 -19.81
N THR A 212 17.98 5.82 -21.00
CA THR A 212 16.65 6.18 -21.49
C THR A 212 15.92 4.92 -21.95
N VAL A 213 14.68 4.76 -21.51
CA VAL A 213 13.80 3.64 -21.85
C VAL A 213 12.41 4.15 -22.23
N GLU A 214 11.68 3.41 -23.05
CA GLU A 214 10.33 3.79 -23.46
C GLU A 214 9.28 2.88 -22.82
N ILE A 215 8.22 3.50 -22.29
CA ILE A 215 7.01 2.82 -21.84
C ILE A 215 5.78 3.57 -22.35
N TRP A 216 4.95 2.87 -23.14
CA TRP A 216 3.72 3.44 -23.71
C TRP A 216 3.93 4.74 -24.49
N GLU A 217 4.90 4.75 -25.41
CA GLU A 217 5.26 5.92 -26.23
C GLU A 217 5.80 7.12 -25.42
N ALA A 218 6.05 6.93 -24.13
CA ALA A 218 6.67 7.92 -23.26
C ALA A 218 8.09 7.49 -22.87
N GLU A 219 9.04 8.38 -23.10
CA GLU A 219 10.41 8.21 -22.61
C GLU A 219 10.49 8.45 -21.09
N THR A 220 11.29 7.63 -20.43
CA THR A 220 11.65 7.79 -19.02
C THR A 220 13.04 7.20 -18.80
N ASP A 221 13.50 7.16 -17.56
CA ASP A 221 14.78 6.58 -17.21
C ASP A 221 14.65 5.26 -16.42
N GLY A 222 15.66 4.43 -16.60
CA GLY A 222 15.86 3.18 -15.87
C GLY A 222 17.34 2.95 -15.59
N TYR A 223 17.63 2.51 -14.37
CA TYR A 223 18.92 1.95 -13.99
C TYR A 223 19.00 0.54 -14.59
N GLU A 224 19.72 0.43 -15.70
CA GLU A 224 19.94 -0.78 -16.46
C GLU A 224 21.03 -1.64 -15.80
N TYR A 225 20.68 -2.88 -15.46
CA TYR A 225 21.64 -3.85 -14.91
C TYR A 225 22.61 -4.33 -15.99
N GLY A 226 23.78 -4.81 -15.59
CA GLY A 226 24.79 -5.32 -16.52
C GLY A 226 24.58 -6.79 -16.92
N PRO A 227 25.49 -7.34 -17.75
CA PRO A 227 25.45 -8.73 -18.21
C PRO A 227 25.44 -9.76 -17.07
N GLU A 228 26.01 -9.44 -15.91
CA GLU A 228 26.04 -10.30 -14.73
C GLU A 228 24.64 -10.63 -14.19
N ILE A 229 23.67 -9.72 -14.38
CA ILE A 229 22.26 -9.97 -14.05
C ILE A 229 21.50 -10.42 -15.30
N ASN A 230 21.74 -9.77 -16.44
CA ASN A 230 20.87 -9.95 -17.61
C ASN A 230 21.13 -11.23 -18.39
N LYS A 231 22.33 -11.84 -18.31
CA LYS A 231 22.69 -12.98 -19.15
C LYS A 231 21.67 -14.12 -19.08
N ILE A 232 21.19 -14.45 -17.89
CA ILE A 232 20.23 -15.54 -17.71
C ILE A 232 18.89 -15.25 -18.39
N PHE A 233 18.45 -13.98 -18.37
CA PHE A 233 17.22 -13.57 -19.03
C PHE A 233 17.41 -13.49 -20.54
N CYS A 234 18.59 -13.07 -21.00
CA CYS A 234 18.90 -13.10 -22.43
C CYS A 234 18.86 -14.52 -22.99
N ASP A 235 19.44 -15.48 -22.25
CA ASP A 235 19.40 -16.90 -22.60
C ASP A 235 17.96 -17.43 -22.58
N TYR A 236 17.16 -17.06 -21.58
CA TYR A 236 15.76 -17.49 -21.42
C TYR A 236 14.83 -16.96 -22.53
N PHE A 237 14.89 -15.66 -22.82
CA PHE A 237 14.08 -15.05 -23.88
C PHE A 237 14.66 -15.32 -25.28
N ASN A 238 15.86 -15.91 -25.38
CA ASN A 238 16.64 -16.02 -26.61
C ASN A 238 16.74 -14.68 -27.34
N LYS A 239 17.04 -13.62 -26.59
CA LYS A 239 16.97 -12.23 -27.04
C LYS A 239 17.82 -11.33 -26.16
N ASP A 240 18.41 -10.28 -26.72
CA ASP A 240 19.10 -9.27 -25.91
C ASP A 240 18.07 -8.42 -25.15
N VAL A 241 18.04 -8.58 -23.83
CA VAL A 241 17.13 -7.89 -22.93
C VAL A 241 17.90 -7.30 -21.76
N ALA A 242 17.33 -6.26 -21.14
CA ALA A 242 17.83 -5.78 -19.86
C ALA A 242 16.71 -5.63 -18.84
N LEU A 243 16.96 -6.10 -17.63
CA LEU A 243 16.22 -5.66 -16.46
C LEU A 243 16.61 -4.20 -16.19
N VAL A 244 15.61 -3.37 -15.89
CA VAL A 244 15.81 -1.98 -15.49
C VAL A 244 15.05 -1.70 -14.20
N TYR A 245 15.69 -0.98 -13.27
CA TYR A 245 15.06 -0.42 -12.07
C TYR A 245 14.65 1.03 -12.31
N LYS A 246 13.52 1.49 -11.77
CA LYS A 246 12.99 2.83 -12.08
C LYS A 246 14.00 3.93 -11.73
N GLY A 247 14.34 4.77 -12.71
CA GLY A 247 15.22 5.92 -12.53
C GLY A 247 14.53 7.13 -11.86
N PRO A 248 15.26 8.22 -11.64
CA PRO A 248 14.78 9.40 -10.93
C PRO A 248 13.72 10.24 -11.68
N THR A 249 13.60 10.13 -13.01
CA THR A 249 12.64 10.89 -13.80
C THR A 249 11.22 10.52 -13.40
N ALA A 250 10.46 11.50 -12.92
CA ALA A 250 9.09 11.27 -12.47
C ALA A 250 8.24 10.74 -13.63
N ARG A 251 7.43 9.72 -13.35
CA ARG A 251 6.34 9.30 -14.21
C ARG A 251 5.03 9.50 -13.45
N ASN A 252 4.01 9.95 -14.17
CA ASN A 252 2.68 10.20 -13.61
C ASN A 252 1.69 9.14 -14.11
N VAL A 253 0.66 8.88 -13.31
CA VAL A 253 -0.46 8.01 -13.70
C VAL A 253 -1.16 8.54 -14.96
N ALA A 254 -1.73 7.64 -15.75
CA ALA A 254 -2.40 7.96 -17.01
C ALA A 254 -3.93 7.91 -16.88
N VAL A 255 -4.64 8.10 -18.00
CA VAL A 255 -6.09 7.89 -18.10
C VAL A 255 -6.85 8.77 -17.09
N ASN A 256 -7.72 8.24 -16.23
CA ASN A 256 -8.50 9.03 -15.26
C ASN A 256 -7.64 9.66 -14.15
N GLY A 257 -6.36 9.29 -14.06
CA GLY A 257 -5.42 9.81 -13.06
C GLY A 257 -4.63 11.02 -13.51
N ARG A 258 -4.68 11.35 -14.81
CA ARG A 258 -4.03 12.54 -15.33
C ARG A 258 -4.56 13.78 -14.61
N SER A 259 -3.71 14.79 -14.46
CA SER A 259 -4.02 15.98 -13.66
C SER A 259 -5.31 16.68 -14.13
N GLU A 260 -5.65 16.62 -15.42
CA GLU A 260 -6.86 17.24 -15.98
C GLU A 260 -8.17 16.55 -15.54
N LEU A 261 -8.11 15.24 -15.27
CA LEU A 261 -9.26 14.45 -14.84
C LEU A 261 -9.30 14.25 -13.33
N TYR A 262 -8.15 13.98 -12.71
CA TYR A 262 -8.07 13.74 -11.28
C TYR A 262 -7.93 15.02 -10.46
N GLY A 263 -7.30 16.06 -11.03
CA GLY A 263 -7.09 17.36 -10.40
C GLY A 263 -5.69 17.58 -9.82
N LYS A 264 -4.79 16.58 -9.88
CA LYS A 264 -3.38 16.70 -9.47
C LYS A 264 -2.52 15.61 -10.10
N GLU A 265 -1.22 15.84 -10.17
CA GLU A 265 -0.26 14.79 -10.54
C GLU A 265 -0.14 13.73 -9.44
N THR A 266 0.03 12.48 -9.85
CA THR A 266 0.21 11.35 -8.94
C THR A 266 1.35 10.48 -9.47
N PRO A 267 2.35 10.17 -8.62
CA PRO A 267 3.54 9.43 -9.05
C PRO A 267 3.21 8.00 -9.46
N HIS A 268 4.04 7.44 -10.34
CA HIS A 268 3.79 6.17 -10.98
C HIS A 268 5.10 5.44 -11.31
N MET A 269 5.19 4.16 -10.93
CA MET A 269 6.28 3.25 -11.34
C MET A 269 5.91 2.57 -12.66
N PHE A 270 6.55 1.49 -13.12
CA PHE A 270 6.33 0.87 -14.45
C PHE A 270 4.97 0.14 -14.66
N ALA A 271 3.96 0.43 -13.84
CA ALA A 271 2.60 -0.03 -14.09
C ALA A 271 2.01 0.59 -15.38
N ASP A 272 0.86 0.08 -15.85
CA ASP A 272 0.32 0.46 -17.17
C ASP A 272 -0.28 1.85 -17.19
N VAL A 273 -1.32 2.05 -16.38
CA VAL A 273 -2.09 3.31 -16.34
C VAL A 273 -2.24 3.83 -14.92
N MET A 274 -2.32 2.94 -13.95
CA MET A 274 -2.54 3.22 -12.53
C MET A 274 -1.76 2.24 -11.68
N SER A 275 -1.36 2.68 -10.51
CA SER A 275 -0.50 1.90 -9.62
C SER A 275 -1.24 0.91 -8.73
N LEU A 276 -2.56 0.99 -8.65
CA LEU A 276 -3.36 0.08 -7.85
C LEU A 276 -4.57 -0.40 -8.62
N GLN A 277 -4.82 -1.70 -8.47
CA GLN A 277 -6.08 -2.31 -8.83
C GLN A 277 -6.69 -3.02 -7.62
N VAL A 278 -7.98 -2.77 -7.39
CA VAL A 278 -8.82 -3.53 -6.45
C VAL A 278 -9.70 -4.48 -7.24
N ALA A 279 -9.85 -5.72 -6.78
CA ALA A 279 -10.78 -6.68 -7.37
C ALA A 279 -11.43 -7.55 -6.29
N SER A 280 -12.59 -8.13 -6.61
CA SER A 280 -13.42 -8.88 -5.68
C SER A 280 -13.39 -10.39 -5.97
N GLU A 281 -13.29 -11.22 -4.92
CA GLU A 281 -13.45 -12.68 -5.02
C GLU A 281 -14.84 -13.04 -5.53
N ALA A 282 -15.88 -12.33 -5.09
CA ALA A 282 -17.24 -12.53 -5.59
C ALA A 282 -17.33 -12.36 -7.12
N SER A 283 -16.62 -11.37 -7.67
CA SER A 283 -16.59 -11.09 -9.11
C SER A 283 -15.87 -12.16 -9.93
N ILE A 284 -14.72 -12.68 -9.44
CA ILE A 284 -14.04 -13.80 -10.13
C ILE A 284 -14.82 -15.11 -10.01
N LYS A 285 -15.50 -15.35 -8.88
CA LYS A 285 -16.41 -16.51 -8.73
C LYS A 285 -17.55 -16.43 -9.73
N ASP A 286 -18.15 -15.26 -9.92
CA ASP A 286 -19.21 -15.07 -10.91
C ASP A 286 -18.71 -15.34 -12.33
N LEU A 287 -17.57 -14.77 -12.73
CA LEU A 287 -16.95 -15.08 -14.02
C LEU A 287 -16.68 -16.59 -14.19
N ASN A 288 -16.20 -17.27 -13.15
CA ASN A 288 -15.95 -18.70 -13.21
C ASN A 288 -17.24 -19.52 -13.39
N LYS A 289 -18.38 -19.11 -12.81
CA LYS A 289 -19.69 -19.75 -13.09
C LYS A 289 -20.07 -19.65 -14.58
N HIS A 290 -19.80 -18.52 -15.21
CA HIS A 290 -20.01 -18.35 -16.65
C HIS A 290 -19.09 -19.27 -17.48
N LEU A 291 -17.83 -19.41 -17.07
CA LEU A 291 -16.86 -20.28 -17.74
C LEU A 291 -17.15 -21.78 -17.52
N GLU A 292 -17.66 -22.18 -16.36
CA GLU A 292 -18.11 -23.55 -16.08
C GLU A 292 -19.22 -24.00 -17.05
N ALA A 293 -20.14 -23.09 -17.41
CA ALA A 293 -21.14 -23.38 -18.43
C ALA A 293 -20.51 -23.64 -19.81
N ARG A 294 -19.41 -22.93 -20.14
CA ARG A 294 -18.65 -23.12 -21.39
C ARG A 294 -17.76 -24.35 -21.38
N ALA A 295 -17.25 -24.75 -20.22
CA ALA A 295 -16.44 -25.95 -20.06
C ALA A 295 -17.20 -27.24 -20.46
N LYS A 296 -18.54 -27.21 -20.49
CA LYS A 296 -19.38 -28.30 -21.02
C LYS A 296 -19.28 -28.46 -22.54
N GLU A 297 -18.97 -27.38 -23.26
CA GLU A 297 -18.82 -27.33 -24.72
C GLU A 297 -17.35 -27.51 -25.13
N ASP A 298 -16.42 -26.96 -24.35
CA ASP A 298 -14.97 -27.04 -24.57
C ASP A 298 -14.26 -27.38 -23.24
N PRO A 299 -13.81 -28.65 -23.07
CA PRO A 299 -13.18 -29.10 -21.82
C PRO A 299 -11.80 -28.49 -21.56
N THR A 300 -11.23 -27.73 -22.50
CA THR A 300 -9.98 -26.97 -22.27
C THR A 300 -10.21 -25.71 -21.43
N ILE A 301 -11.47 -25.27 -21.30
CA ILE A 301 -11.85 -24.14 -20.45
C ILE A 301 -11.84 -24.57 -18.99
N THR A 302 -11.02 -23.91 -18.19
CA THR A 302 -10.87 -24.18 -16.76
C THR A 302 -11.19 -22.94 -15.92
N ALA A 303 -11.50 -23.15 -14.65
CA ALA A 303 -11.69 -22.06 -13.70
C ALA A 303 -10.42 -21.21 -13.60
N LEU A 304 -10.61 -19.89 -13.57
CA LEU A 304 -9.52 -18.93 -13.58
C LEU A 304 -9.18 -18.46 -12.17
N THR A 305 -7.89 -18.26 -11.92
CA THR A 305 -7.41 -17.56 -10.74
C THR A 305 -7.48 -16.05 -10.95
N ILE A 306 -7.73 -15.30 -9.86
CA ILE A 306 -7.78 -13.84 -9.91
C ILE A 306 -6.42 -13.22 -10.26
N GLU A 307 -5.31 -13.96 -10.07
CA GLU A 307 -3.95 -13.57 -10.45
C GLU A 307 -3.84 -13.19 -11.94
N ARG A 308 -4.61 -13.85 -12.82
CA ARG A 308 -4.68 -13.52 -14.26
C ARG A 308 -5.13 -12.08 -14.52
N PHE A 309 -5.89 -11.51 -13.58
CA PHE A 309 -6.34 -10.13 -13.63
C PHE A 309 -5.33 -9.14 -13.04
N ARG A 310 -4.34 -9.65 -12.30
CA ARG A 310 -3.24 -8.92 -11.66
C ARG A 310 -3.63 -7.81 -10.69
N PRO A 311 -4.70 -7.97 -9.86
CA PRO A 311 -5.05 -6.97 -8.86
C PRO A 311 -4.00 -6.89 -7.75
N ASN A 312 -3.91 -5.75 -7.08
CA ASN A 312 -3.05 -5.56 -5.92
C ASN A 312 -3.78 -5.85 -4.60
N ILE A 313 -5.04 -5.44 -4.52
CA ILE A 313 -5.88 -5.61 -3.33
C ILE A 313 -7.06 -6.47 -3.73
N ILE A 314 -7.13 -7.67 -3.17
CA ILE A 314 -8.25 -8.58 -3.37
C ILE A 314 -9.12 -8.50 -2.13
N VAL A 315 -10.41 -8.27 -2.35
CA VAL A 315 -11.41 -8.26 -1.28
C VAL A 315 -12.38 -9.41 -1.44
N ARG A 316 -12.97 -9.85 -0.33
CA ARG A 316 -13.97 -10.92 -0.35
C ARG A 316 -15.17 -10.57 -1.25
N GLY A 317 -15.71 -9.37 -1.07
CA GLY A 317 -16.95 -8.95 -1.71
C GLY A 317 -18.15 -9.75 -1.22
N ARG A 318 -19.30 -9.57 -1.87
CA ARG A 318 -20.55 -10.26 -1.54
C ARG A 318 -20.95 -11.18 -2.67
N ASP A 319 -21.05 -12.48 -2.40
CA ASP A 319 -21.44 -13.47 -3.42
C ASP A 319 -22.85 -13.21 -4.01
N SER A 320 -23.71 -12.48 -3.29
CA SER A 320 -25.04 -12.05 -3.77
C SER A 320 -25.01 -10.80 -4.65
N HIS A 321 -23.89 -10.06 -4.68
CA HIS A 321 -23.70 -8.82 -5.45
C HIS A 321 -22.30 -8.82 -6.09
N PRO A 322 -22.01 -9.76 -7.02
CA PRO A 322 -20.77 -9.68 -7.78
C PRO A 322 -20.70 -8.37 -8.56
N TRP A 323 -19.50 -7.87 -8.82
CA TRP A 323 -19.23 -6.62 -9.54
C TRP A 323 -19.61 -5.33 -8.81
N GLU A 324 -19.99 -5.41 -7.53
CA GLU A 324 -20.34 -4.25 -6.70
C GLU A 324 -19.24 -3.19 -6.65
N GLU A 325 -17.96 -3.59 -6.81
CA GLU A 325 -16.83 -2.67 -6.89
C GLU A 325 -16.93 -1.65 -8.03
N ASP A 326 -17.69 -1.95 -9.09
CA ASP A 326 -17.94 -1.05 -10.22
C ASP A 326 -18.60 0.27 -9.81
N THR A 327 -19.21 0.30 -8.63
CA THR A 327 -19.93 1.46 -8.08
C THR A 327 -19.12 2.28 -7.10
N TRP A 328 -17.94 1.80 -6.68
CA TRP A 328 -17.20 2.49 -5.63
C TRP A 328 -16.55 3.74 -6.19
N LYS A 329 -16.66 4.85 -5.46
CA LYS A 329 -15.98 6.11 -5.78
C LYS A 329 -14.86 6.40 -4.79
N ARG A 330 -15.10 6.16 -3.51
CA ARG A 330 -14.09 6.29 -2.46
C ARG A 330 -14.21 5.15 -1.49
N ILE A 331 -13.07 4.57 -1.15
CA ILE A 331 -12.96 3.46 -0.20
C ILE A 331 -11.95 3.81 0.87
N ARG A 332 -12.15 3.26 2.06
CA ARG A 332 -11.22 3.33 3.18
C ARG A 332 -10.86 1.92 3.60
N LEU A 333 -9.58 1.74 3.87
CA LEU A 333 -9.05 0.54 4.50
C LEU A 333 -8.64 0.89 5.92
N THR A 334 -9.02 0.05 6.88
CA THR A 334 -8.66 0.16 8.30
C THR A 334 -8.24 -1.20 8.83
N THR A 335 -7.50 -1.19 9.93
CA THR A 335 -7.20 -2.40 10.70
C THR A 335 -8.33 -2.69 11.70
N THR A 336 -8.50 -3.95 12.06
CA THR A 336 -9.37 -4.36 13.17
C THR A 336 -8.77 -4.03 14.55
N ILE A 337 -7.48 -3.69 14.60
CA ILE A 337 -6.75 -3.35 15.83
C ILE A 337 -6.87 -1.84 16.10
N ALA A 338 -7.84 -1.43 16.93
CA ALA A 338 -8.14 -0.02 17.19
C ALA A 338 -6.91 0.84 17.58
N ALA A 339 -5.97 0.28 18.36
CA ALA A 339 -4.76 0.98 18.78
C ALA A 339 -3.81 1.35 17.60
N GLU A 340 -3.92 0.65 16.47
CA GLU A 340 -3.09 0.86 15.30
C GLU A 340 -3.82 1.59 14.16
N GLU A 341 -5.08 1.99 14.36
CA GLU A 341 -5.92 2.55 13.29
C GLU A 341 -5.23 3.71 12.56
N ALA A 342 -4.57 4.61 13.29
CA ALA A 342 -3.86 5.75 12.71
C ALA A 342 -2.78 5.36 11.69
N LEU A 343 -2.18 4.17 11.81
CA LEU A 343 -1.15 3.67 10.89
C LEU A 343 -1.73 2.95 9.67
N TYR A 344 -2.93 2.38 9.81
CA TYR A 344 -3.57 1.51 8.80
C TYR A 344 -4.73 2.18 8.08
N ARG A 345 -5.16 3.36 8.53
CA ARG A 345 -6.23 4.12 7.91
C ARG A 345 -5.77 4.77 6.61
N VAL A 346 -6.11 4.13 5.49
CA VAL A 346 -5.78 4.63 4.15
C VAL A 346 -7.02 4.79 3.29
N ASP A 347 -7.13 5.94 2.63
CA ASP A 347 -8.22 6.24 1.70
C ASP A 347 -7.72 6.10 0.27
N LEU A 348 -8.52 5.44 -0.57
CA LEU A 348 -8.30 5.34 -2.01
C LEU A 348 -9.46 6.00 -2.76
N ASP A 349 -9.12 6.83 -3.74
CA ASP A 349 -10.07 7.28 -4.75
C ASP A 349 -10.14 6.20 -5.84
N VAL A 350 -11.34 5.70 -6.11
CA VAL A 350 -11.60 4.75 -7.19
C VAL A 350 -11.93 5.58 -8.42
N VAL A 351 -11.11 5.51 -9.47
CA VAL A 351 -11.12 6.52 -10.54
C VAL A 351 -11.56 5.98 -11.89
N ALA A 352 -11.49 4.67 -12.11
CA ALA A 352 -11.89 4.06 -13.37
C ALA A 352 -12.14 2.56 -13.23
N ARG A 353 -13.04 2.02 -14.05
CA ARG A 353 -13.12 0.58 -14.29
C ARG A 353 -11.88 0.12 -15.06
N CYS A 354 -11.29 -1.01 -14.68
CA CYS A 354 -10.11 -1.52 -15.38
C CYS A 354 -10.53 -2.20 -16.69
N ALA A 355 -10.39 -1.48 -17.80
CA ALA A 355 -10.55 -2.04 -19.13
C ALA A 355 -9.50 -3.13 -19.38
N ARG A 356 -9.96 -4.35 -19.66
CA ARG A 356 -9.08 -5.51 -19.84
C ARG A 356 -8.55 -5.57 -21.26
N CYS A 357 -7.37 -6.17 -21.39
CA CYS A 357 -6.83 -6.70 -22.64
C CYS A 357 -6.92 -8.24 -22.61
N GLN A 358 -6.27 -8.94 -23.54
CA GLN A 358 -6.23 -10.41 -23.58
C GLN A 358 -5.19 -11.05 -22.64
N VAL A 359 -4.49 -10.27 -21.81
CA VAL A 359 -3.53 -10.83 -20.82
C VAL A 359 -4.16 -11.90 -19.92
N PRO A 360 -5.42 -11.76 -19.43
CA PRO A 360 -6.06 -12.81 -18.63
C PRO A 360 -6.20 -14.17 -19.34
N ASN A 361 -6.06 -14.22 -20.67
CA ASN A 361 -6.08 -15.47 -21.42
C ASN A 361 -4.82 -16.32 -21.21
N VAL A 362 -3.73 -15.71 -20.74
CA VAL A 362 -2.46 -16.39 -20.49
C VAL A 362 -2.51 -17.13 -19.17
N ASN A 363 -2.18 -18.43 -19.19
CA ASN A 363 -2.01 -19.23 -18.00
C ASN A 363 -0.70 -18.86 -17.29
N PRO A 364 -0.74 -18.33 -16.05
CA PRO A 364 0.47 -17.87 -15.38
C PRO A 364 1.43 -19.02 -15.01
N ASN A 365 0.98 -20.27 -15.01
CA ASN A 365 1.83 -21.42 -14.68
C ASN A 365 2.47 -22.06 -15.91
N THR A 366 1.93 -21.84 -17.12
CA THR A 366 2.41 -22.50 -18.36
C THR A 366 2.78 -21.53 -19.47
N ALA A 367 2.51 -20.23 -19.30
CA ALA A 367 2.57 -19.21 -20.34
C ALA A 367 1.68 -19.45 -21.57
N GLU A 368 0.86 -20.51 -21.58
CA GLU A 368 -0.03 -20.81 -22.69
C GLU A 368 -1.19 -19.82 -22.74
N LYS A 369 -1.38 -19.21 -23.90
CA LYS A 369 -2.47 -18.27 -24.15
C LYS A 369 -3.66 -19.00 -24.76
N HIS A 370 -4.77 -19.07 -24.01
CA HIS A 370 -6.01 -19.54 -24.58
C HIS A 370 -6.49 -18.57 -25.69
N PRO A 371 -6.88 -19.05 -26.89
CA PRO A 371 -7.23 -18.16 -28.01
C PRO A 371 -8.42 -17.23 -27.70
N HIS A 372 -9.43 -17.76 -26.99
CA HIS A 372 -10.69 -17.07 -26.72
C HIS A 372 -10.92 -16.63 -25.26
N GLN A 373 -10.64 -17.47 -24.26
CA GLN A 373 -11.09 -17.24 -22.88
C GLN A 373 -10.02 -16.64 -21.96
N PRO A 374 -10.41 -15.80 -20.98
CA PRO A 374 -11.78 -15.35 -20.67
C PRO A 374 -12.29 -14.16 -21.50
N TRP A 375 -11.50 -13.66 -22.46
CA TRP A 375 -11.84 -12.46 -23.22
C TRP A 375 -13.25 -12.52 -23.83
N ASP A 376 -13.57 -13.60 -24.53
CA ASP A 376 -14.87 -13.74 -25.22
C ASP A 376 -16.05 -13.80 -24.26
N GLU A 377 -15.92 -14.50 -23.12
CA GLU A 377 -16.99 -14.54 -22.13
C GLU A 377 -17.19 -13.17 -21.47
N LEU A 378 -16.11 -12.50 -21.07
CA LEU A 378 -16.16 -11.14 -20.53
C LEU A 378 -16.80 -10.15 -21.52
N MET A 379 -16.51 -10.24 -22.81
CA MET A 379 -17.08 -9.33 -23.82
C MET A 379 -18.60 -9.37 -23.89
N LYS A 380 -19.24 -10.49 -23.50
CA LYS A 380 -20.69 -10.64 -23.55
C LYS A 380 -21.41 -9.78 -22.52
N PHE A 381 -20.86 -9.67 -21.30
CA PHE A 381 -21.57 -9.05 -20.18
C PHE A 381 -20.77 -7.97 -19.44
N ARG A 382 -19.47 -7.81 -19.68
CA ARG A 382 -18.59 -6.87 -18.97
C ARG A 382 -18.18 -5.64 -19.77
N ARG A 383 -18.82 -5.35 -20.90
CA ARG A 383 -18.68 -4.05 -21.60
C ARG A 383 -19.55 -2.98 -20.92
N VAL A 384 -19.17 -2.63 -19.70
CA VAL A 384 -19.98 -1.79 -18.79
C VAL A 384 -19.55 -0.32 -18.76
N ASP A 385 -18.39 0.02 -19.32
CA ASP A 385 -17.88 1.39 -19.36
C ASP A 385 -18.03 1.99 -20.76
N LYS A 386 -18.59 3.20 -20.88
CA LYS A 386 -18.82 3.87 -22.16
C LYS A 386 -17.71 4.88 -22.53
N GLY A 387 -16.71 5.06 -21.67
CA GLY A 387 -15.64 6.03 -21.84
C GLY A 387 -14.48 5.52 -22.70
N GLY A 388 -13.97 6.39 -23.57
CA GLY A 388 -12.76 6.15 -24.36
C GLY A 388 -12.69 4.76 -25.01
N VAL A 389 -11.55 4.10 -24.87
CA VAL A 389 -11.32 2.73 -25.39
C VAL A 389 -12.07 1.64 -24.62
N ALA A 390 -12.54 1.91 -23.40
CA ALA A 390 -13.24 0.93 -22.58
C ALA A 390 -14.63 0.59 -23.15
N LYS A 391 -15.22 1.49 -23.95
CA LYS A 391 -16.45 1.23 -24.71
C LYS A 391 -16.43 -0.07 -25.51
N TYR A 392 -15.24 -0.48 -25.98
CA TYR A 392 -15.05 -1.66 -26.83
C TYR A 392 -14.36 -2.82 -26.11
N LYS A 393 -14.13 -2.70 -24.79
CA LYS A 393 -13.38 -3.68 -24.00
C LYS A 393 -14.19 -4.10 -22.79
N PRO A 394 -13.98 -5.33 -22.27
CA PRO A 394 -14.62 -5.70 -21.03
C PRO A 394 -13.87 -5.10 -19.84
N CYS A 395 -14.55 -4.96 -18.70
CA CYS A 395 -13.97 -4.45 -17.46
C CYS A 395 -13.95 -5.51 -16.36
N PHE A 396 -12.85 -5.58 -15.61
CA PHE A 396 -12.72 -6.42 -14.41
C PHE A 396 -11.85 -5.72 -13.38
N GLY A 397 -12.40 -5.49 -12.18
CA GLY A 397 -11.75 -4.74 -11.11
C GLY A 397 -11.67 -3.24 -11.39
N MET A 398 -11.23 -2.51 -10.37
CA MET A 398 -11.22 -1.05 -10.35
C MET A 398 -9.80 -0.50 -10.19
N LEU A 399 -9.50 0.57 -10.90
CA LEU A 399 -8.24 1.29 -10.79
C LEU A 399 -8.37 2.39 -9.73
N CYS A 400 -7.36 2.48 -8.86
CA CYS A 400 -7.41 3.36 -7.69
C CYS A 400 -6.18 4.27 -7.58
N VAL A 401 -6.39 5.43 -6.95
CA VAL A 401 -5.35 6.38 -6.59
C VAL A 401 -5.30 6.56 -5.06
N PRO A 402 -4.13 6.42 -4.42
CA PRO A 402 -3.97 6.69 -2.99
C PRO A 402 -4.18 8.16 -2.63
N LYS A 403 -5.04 8.44 -1.64
CA LYS A 403 -5.15 9.78 -1.07
C LYS A 403 -4.07 10.06 -0.04
N ASN A 404 -3.74 9.05 0.75
CA ASN A 404 -2.70 9.08 1.77
C ASN A 404 -1.90 7.77 1.78
N GLU A 405 -0.72 7.83 2.38
CA GLU A 405 0.14 6.67 2.61
C GLU A 405 -0.17 6.03 3.96
N GLY A 406 0.14 4.75 4.10
CA GLY A 406 -0.06 4.01 5.35
C GLY A 406 0.24 2.54 5.19
N LYS A 407 0.00 1.75 6.24
CA LYS A 407 0.10 0.30 6.20
C LYS A 407 -1.22 -0.31 5.70
N ILE A 408 -1.12 -1.44 5.03
CA ILE A 408 -2.25 -2.28 4.65
C ILE A 408 -1.90 -3.72 4.96
N GLN A 409 -2.88 -4.51 5.39
CA GLN A 409 -2.69 -5.92 5.71
C GLN A 409 -3.90 -6.75 5.28
N VAL A 410 -3.68 -8.05 5.09
CA VAL A 410 -4.75 -9.03 4.95
C VAL A 410 -5.62 -9.00 6.21
N GLY A 411 -6.93 -9.16 6.04
CA GLY A 411 -7.92 -9.00 7.12
C GLY A 411 -8.32 -7.55 7.41
N ALA A 412 -7.70 -6.56 6.78
CA ALA A 412 -8.14 -5.17 6.87
C ALA A 412 -9.60 -5.02 6.42
N VAL A 413 -10.35 -4.18 7.13
CA VAL A 413 -11.73 -3.84 6.76
C VAL A 413 -11.69 -2.82 5.64
N LEU A 414 -12.47 -3.05 4.57
CA LEU A 414 -12.72 -2.09 3.51
C LEU A 414 -14.15 -1.55 3.66
N GLU A 415 -14.24 -0.24 3.86
CA GLU A 415 -15.49 0.50 3.90
C GLU A 415 -15.63 1.36 2.63
N VAL A 416 -16.82 1.35 2.03
CA VAL A 416 -17.13 2.25 0.92
C VAL A 416 -17.68 3.56 1.50
N LEU A 417 -17.02 4.66 1.19
CA LEU A 417 -17.37 5.99 1.70
C LEU A 417 -18.24 6.78 0.75
N GLU A 418 -18.06 6.58 -0.56
CA GLU A 418 -18.87 7.19 -1.61
C GLU A 418 -19.04 6.19 -2.76
N THR A 419 -20.20 6.22 -3.40
CA THR A 419 -20.55 5.44 -4.59
C THR A 419 -20.86 6.35 -5.78
N THR A 420 -20.80 5.79 -6.99
CA THR A 420 -21.15 6.44 -8.26
C THR A 420 -21.42 5.37 -9.32
N ASP A 421 -22.31 5.66 -10.26
CA ASP A 421 -22.49 4.89 -11.50
C ASP A 421 -21.80 5.54 -12.70
N LYS A 422 -21.17 6.71 -12.51
CA LYS A 422 -20.70 7.63 -13.56
C LYS A 422 -19.25 7.42 -13.99
N HIS A 423 -18.61 6.33 -13.59
CA HIS A 423 -17.28 5.99 -14.09
C HIS A 423 -17.28 5.93 -15.62
N LEU A 424 -16.41 6.73 -16.24
CA LEU A 424 -16.14 6.72 -17.67
C LEU A 424 -14.63 6.76 -17.90
N TYR A 425 -14.10 5.68 -18.45
CA TYR A 425 -12.67 5.53 -18.70
C TYR A 425 -12.13 6.64 -19.59
N ASN A 426 -11.01 7.24 -19.16
CA ASN A 426 -10.30 8.37 -19.78
C ASN A 426 -11.15 9.63 -20.03
N THR A 427 -12.35 9.73 -19.46
CA THR A 427 -13.32 10.78 -19.80
C THR A 427 -13.86 11.50 -18.58
N ALA A 428 -14.34 10.77 -17.56
CA ALA A 428 -14.91 11.39 -16.37
C ALA A 428 -13.83 12.06 -15.52
N LYS A 429 -14.10 13.31 -15.10
CA LYS A 429 -13.29 13.96 -14.07
C LYS A 429 -13.73 13.45 -12.71
N PHE A 430 -12.78 13.20 -11.82
CA PHE A 430 -13.06 12.61 -10.51
C PHE A 430 -14.00 13.48 -9.65
N LYS A 431 -13.93 14.80 -9.79
CA LYS A 431 -14.83 15.75 -9.11
C LYS A 431 -16.29 15.65 -9.56
N ASP A 432 -16.54 15.13 -10.76
CA ASP A 432 -17.87 15.03 -11.38
C ASP A 432 -18.53 13.65 -11.10
N LEU A 433 -17.81 12.74 -10.43
CA LEU A 433 -18.28 11.41 -10.03
C LEU A 433 -19.26 11.43 -8.86
#